data_AF-A0A973GM16-F1
#
_entry.id   AF-A0A973GM16-F1
#
_cell.length_a   1.000
_cell.length_b   1.000
_cell.length_c   1.000
_cell.angle_alpha   90.00
_cell.angle_beta   90.00
_cell.angle_gamma   90.00
#
_symmetry.space_group_name_H-M   'P 1'
#
loop_
_entity.id
_entity.type
_entity.pdbx_description
1 polymer ?
#
loop_
_entity_poly.entity_id
_entity_poly.type
_entity_poly.pdbx_seq_one_letter_code
_entity_poly.pdbx_strand_id
1 'polypeptide(L)' 'MVQVIRKDEREANENIIRRFNRKVLQSGVLAEAKAAMRFEKPISKPERRTKAIIRKARKADKLDKTRLGLR' A
#
# COMPACT_ATOMS: atom_id res chain seq x y z
N MET A 1 9.52 -14.66 2.24
CA MET A 1 8.49 -15.65 1.87
C MET A 1 7.23 -15.37 2.68
N VAL A 2 6.10 -15.05 2.04
CA VAL A 2 4.84 -14.78 2.75
C VAL A 2 4.18 -16.11 3.08
N GLN A 3 3.99 -16.40 4.37
CA GLN A 3 3.35 -17.62 4.84
C GLN A 3 2.11 -17.34 5.71
N VAL A 4 1.11 -18.20 5.55
CA VAL A 4 -0.15 -18.17 6.32
C VAL A 4 -0.43 -19.58 6.80
N ILE A 5 -0.50 -19.75 8.13
CA ILE A 5 -0.77 -21.03 8.80
C ILE A 5 -2.25 -21.04 9.21
N ARG A 6 -2.91 -22.19 9.12
CA ARG A 6 -4.28 -22.36 9.63
C ARG A 6 -4.27 -22.18 11.15
N LYS A 7 -5.17 -21.34 11.66
CA LYS A 7 -5.27 -21.08 13.10
C LYS A 7 -6.27 -22.00 13.80
N ASP A 8 -7.27 -22.44 13.05
CA ASP A 8 -8.35 -23.30 13.49
C ASP A 8 -8.56 -24.38 12.41
N GLU A 9 -8.83 -25.60 12.83
CA GLU A 9 -9.09 -26.73 11.92
C GLU A 9 -10.39 -26.52 11.13
N ARG A 10 -11.34 -25.74 11.68
CA ARG A 10 -12.61 -25.39 11.04
C ARG A 10 -12.53 -24.17 10.11
N GLU A 11 -11.35 -23.62 9.86
CA GLU A 11 -11.19 -22.46 8.96
C GLU A 11 -11.48 -22.87 7.51
N ALA A 12 -12.49 -22.24 6.90
CA ALA A 12 -12.78 -22.42 5.47
C ALA A 12 -11.57 -22.01 4.60
N ASN A 13 -11.30 -22.80 3.54
CA ASN A 13 -10.16 -22.59 2.65
C ASN A 13 -10.13 -21.18 2.03
N GLU A 14 -11.28 -20.60 1.72
CA GLU A 14 -11.38 -19.24 1.18
C GLU A 14 -10.82 -18.18 2.14
N ASN A 15 -11.04 -18.34 3.44
CA ASN A 15 -10.57 -17.38 4.44
C ASN A 15 -9.04 -17.39 4.52
N ILE A 16 -8.44 -18.56 4.38
CA ILE A 16 -6.98 -18.71 4.31
C ILE A 16 -6.44 -17.97 3.08
N ILE A 17 -7.06 -18.15 1.91
CA ILE A 17 -6.68 -17.47 0.67
C ILE A 17 -6.83 -15.95 0.81
N ARG A 18 -7.93 -15.46 1.39
CA ARG A 18 -8.14 -14.02 1.65
C ARG A 18 -7.05 -13.43 2.54
N ARG A 19 -6.66 -14.12 3.61
CA ARG A 19 -5.55 -13.68 4.48
C ARG A 19 -4.20 -13.71 3.77
N PHE A 20 -3.95 -14.73 2.96
CA PHE A 20 -2.75 -14.82 2.15
C PHE A 20 -2.65 -13.63 1.20
N ASN A 21 -3.72 -13.35 0.44
CA ASN A 21 -3.78 -12.20 -0.46
C ASN A 21 -3.55 -10.88 0.29
N ARG A 22 -4.17 -10.70 1.46
CA ARG A 22 -3.94 -9.51 2.30
C ARG A 22 -2.48 -9.40 2.74
N LYS A 23 -1.85 -10.49 3.18
CA LYS A 23 -0.44 -10.49 3.58
C LYS A 23 0.51 -10.22 2.41
N VAL A 24 0.23 -10.75 1.22
CA VAL A 24 1.01 -10.49 0.00
C VAL A 24 0.91 -9.02 -0.42
N LEU A 25 -0.27 -8.43 -0.32
CA LEU A 25 -0.45 -7.00 -0.61
C LEU A 25 0.24 -6.12 0.44
N GLN A 26 0.16 -6.49 1.73
CA GLN A 26 0.82 -5.77 2.82
C GLN A 26 2.35 -5.87 2.78
N SER A 27 2.90 -7.01 2.35
CA SER A 27 4.35 -7.18 2.23
C SER A 27 4.94 -6.38 1.08
N GLY A 28 4.13 -5.93 0.12
CA GLY A 28 4.58 -5.11 -1.01
C GLY A 28 5.42 -5.87 -2.04
N VAL A 29 5.58 -7.19 -1.91
CA VAL A 29 6.45 -8.02 -2.77
C VAL A 29 6.10 -7.88 -4.25
N LEU A 30 4.81 -7.75 -4.58
CA LEU A 30 4.36 -7.52 -5.96
C LEU A 30 4.81 -6.15 -6.50
N ALA A 31 4.79 -5.11 -5.67
CA ALA A 31 5.20 -3.77 -6.06
C ALA A 31 6.73 -3.71 -6.25
N GLU A 32 7.47 -4.35 -5.36
CA GLU A 32 8.93 -4.47 -5.45
C GLU A 32 9.35 -5.25 -6.70
N ALA A 33 8.75 -6.42 -6.93
CA ALA A 33 9.03 -7.24 -8.11
C ALA A 33 8.72 -6.47 -9.41
N LYS A 34 7.63 -5.70 -9.45
CA LYS A 34 7.27 -4.87 -10.60
C LYS A 34 8.25 -3.71 -10.80
N ALA A 35 8.69 -3.06 -9.72
CA ALA A 35 9.68 -1.99 -9.79
C ALA A 35 11.04 -2.51 -10.29
N ALA A 36 11.43 -3.72 -9.88
CA ALA A 36 12.69 -4.35 -10.29
C ALA A 36 12.72 -4.79 -11.77
N MET A 37 11.59 -4.84 -12.48
CA MET A 37 11.54 -5.24 -13.90
C MET A 37 12.29 -4.30 -14.84
N ARG A 38 12.53 -3.05 -14.43
CA ARG A 38 13.25 -2.03 -15.22
C ARG A 38 14.18 -1.24 -14.32
N PHE A 39 15.31 -0.81 -14.85
CA PHE A 39 16.18 0.13 -14.15
C PHE A 39 15.57 1.53 -14.14
N GLU A 40 15.50 2.13 -12.95
CA GLU A 40 15.17 3.54 -12.76
C GLU A 40 16.28 4.23 -11.95
N LYS A 41 16.57 5.50 -12.28
CA LYS A 41 17.50 6.30 -11.48
C LYS A 41 16.88 6.57 -10.10
N PRO A 42 17.68 6.62 -9.02
CA PRO A 42 17.17 6.97 -7.70
C PRO A 42 16.55 8.36 -7.72
N ILE A 43 15.45 8.52 -6.98
CA ILE A 43 14.68 9.77 -6.96
C ILE A 43 15.55 10.98 -6.56
N SER A 44 15.50 12.03 -7.38
CA SER A 44 16.23 13.27 -7.11
C SER A 44 15.66 14.01 -5.88
N LYS A 45 16.46 14.86 -5.24
CA LYS A 45 16.01 15.66 -4.09
C LYS A 45 14.81 16.57 -4.45
N PRO A 46 14.80 17.27 -5.61
CA PRO A 46 13.66 18.10 -6.01
C PRO A 46 12.38 17.27 -6.23
N GLU A 47 12.46 16.14 -6.93
CA GLU A 47 11.30 15.27 -7.16
C GLU A 47 10.70 14.75 -5.86
N ARG A 48 11.55 14.34 -4.90
CA ARG A 48 11.11 13.90 -3.58
C ARG A 48 10.36 15.02 -2.85
N ARG A 49 10.86 16.25 -2.92
CA ARG A 49 10.21 17.44 -2.33
C ARG A 49 8.85 17.72 -2.97
N THR A 50 8.77 17.72 -4.31
CA THR A 50 7.51 17.96 -5.02
C THR A 50 6.45 16.91 -4.66
N LYS A 51 6.81 15.62 -4.62
CA LYS A 51 5.90 14.55 -4.19
C LYS A 51 5.41 14.77 -2.75
N ALA A 52 6.28 15.21 -1.84
CA ALA A 52 5.92 15.51 -0.46
C ALA A 52 4.97 16.70 -0.32
N ILE A 53 5.19 17.78 -1.09
CA ILE A 53 4.32 18.96 -1.13
C ILE A 53 2.92 18.57 -1.59
N ILE A 54 2.82 17.81 -2.70
CA ILE A 54 1.53 17.34 -3.23
C ILE A 54 0.80 16.46 -2.19
N ARG A 55 1.52 15.57 -1.50
CA ARG A 55 0.94 14.75 -0.43
C ARG A 55 0.40 15.59 0.73
N LYS A 56 1.11 16.66 1.11
CA LYS A 56 0.67 17.59 2.17
C LYS A 56 -0.58 18.36 1.73
N ALA A 57 -0.60 18.88 0.51
CA ALA A 57 -1.75 19.59 -0.05
C ALA A 57 -3.00 18.69 -0.07
N ARG A 58 -2.91 17.48 -0.65
CA ARG A 58 -4.02 16.51 -0.68
C ARG A 58 -4.53 16.13 0.72
N LYS A 59 -3.64 16.08 1.71
CA LYS A 59 -4.02 15.80 3.10
C LYS A 59 -4.79 16.98 3.71
N ALA A 60 -4.36 18.22 3.45
CA ALA A 60 -5.06 19.43 3.88
C ALA A 60 -6.45 19.50 3.23
N ASP A 61 -6.54 19.34 1.91
CA ASP A 61 -7.82 19.35 1.18
C ASP A 61 -8.80 18.31 1.72
N LYS A 62 -8.29 17.10 2.02
CA LYS A 62 -9.12 16.03 2.62
C LYS A 62 -9.64 16.44 4.00
N LEU A 63 -8.80 17.03 4.85
CA LEU A 63 -9.18 17.45 6.19
C LEU A 63 -10.22 18.59 6.13
N ASP A 64 -10.03 19.55 5.23
CA ASP A 64 -10.97 20.66 5.05
C ASP A 64 -12.32 20.18 4.56
N LYS A 65 -12.36 19.26 3.59
CA LYS A 65 -13.61 18.60 3.15
C LYS A 65 -14.31 17.89 4.30
N THR A 66 -13.58 17.10 5.10
CA THR A 66 -14.16 16.44 6.26
C THR A 66 -14.68 17.42 7.31
N ARG A 67 -14.02 18.56 7.51
CA ARG A 67 -14.48 19.62 8.44
C ARG A 67 -15.75 20.30 7.95
N LEU A 68 -15.90 20.46 6.63
CA LEU A 68 -17.08 21.03 5.99
C LEU A 68 -18.24 20.02 5.85
N GLY A 69 -18.08 18.78 6.31
CA GLY A 69 -19.09 17.72 6.14
C GLY A 69 -19.28 17.27 4.68
N LEU A 70 -18.38 17.69 3.79
CA LEU A 70 -18.38 17.31 2.38
C LEU A 70 -17.64 15.98 2.25
N ARG A 71 -18.35 14.94 1.83
CA ARG A 71 -17.79 13.61 1.57
C ARG A 71 -17.03 13.56 0.24
#